data_AF-A0A820A889-F1
#
_entry.id   AF-A0A820A889-F1
#
_cell.length_a   1.000
_cell.length_b   1.000
_cell.length_c   1.000
_cell.angle_alpha   90.00
_cell.angle_beta   90.00
_cell.angle_gamma   90.00
#
_symmetry.space_group_name_H-M   'P 1'
#
loop_
_entity.id
_entity.type
_entity.pdbx_description
1 polymer ?
#
loop_
_entity_poly.entity_id
_entity_poly.type
_entity_poly.pdbx_seq_one_letter_code
_entity_poly.pdbx_strand_id
1 'polypeptide(L)'
;AKDMYGIKFTDEERIEFDKVWDEHGWKNMPMHDGALEACHLLHKAGYELICVTAMPAQFVGRLLEDLRLHEFPIDKVISSGYDKNNFHKNPKKQIIEDLHLVVFVDDLRRNFKDIQDVHTKLIFIDNQYHDDPNQYDQIYRGVPKL
;
A
#
# COMPACT_ATOMS: atom_id res chain seq x y z
N ALA A 1 -0.53 25.14 -2.77
CA ALA A 1 -1.83 24.49 -2.47
C ALA A 1 -1.57 23.23 -1.65
N LYS A 2 -2.56 22.69 -0.91
CA LYS A 2 -2.40 21.37 -0.27
C LYS A 2 -2.60 20.28 -1.32
N ASP A 3 -1.89 19.17 -1.19
CA ASP A 3 -2.19 17.97 -1.95
C ASP A 3 -3.42 17.25 -1.37
N MET A 4 -3.73 16.09 -1.93
CA MET A 4 -4.85 15.25 -1.50
C MET A 4 -4.70 14.66 -0.09
N TYR A 5 -3.48 14.54 0.43
CA TYR A 5 -3.18 14.09 1.79
C TYR A 5 -3.18 15.26 2.78
N GLY A 6 -3.42 16.48 2.32
CA GLY A 6 -3.41 17.69 3.14
C GLY A 6 -2.02 18.26 3.41
N ILE A 7 -0.99 17.71 2.76
CA ILE A 7 0.41 18.13 2.82
C ILE A 7 0.59 19.37 1.95
N LYS A 8 1.35 20.35 2.46
CA LYS A 8 1.74 21.54 1.69
C LYS A 8 3.15 21.33 1.17
N PHE A 9 3.31 21.49 -0.14
CA PHE A 9 4.62 21.51 -0.80
C PHE A 9 4.96 22.93 -1.25
N THR A 10 6.25 23.27 -1.27
CA THR A 10 6.78 24.30 -2.17
C THR A 10 6.74 23.82 -3.62
N ASP A 11 7.00 24.72 -4.58
CA ASP A 11 7.02 24.34 -5.98
C ASP A 11 8.16 23.36 -6.28
N GLU A 12 9.32 23.53 -5.64
CA GLU A 12 10.47 22.61 -5.74
C GLU A 12 10.16 21.25 -5.13
N GLU A 13 9.58 21.20 -3.92
CA GLU A 13 9.19 19.95 -3.27
C GLU A 13 8.14 19.20 -4.11
N ARG A 14 7.23 19.93 -4.76
CA ARG A 14 6.23 19.34 -5.65
C ARG A 14 6.87 18.69 -6.87
N ILE A 15 7.85 19.35 -7.49
CA ILE A 15 8.58 18.79 -8.63
C ILE A 15 9.30 17.50 -8.23
N GLU A 16 9.98 17.48 -7.07
CA GLU A 16 10.66 16.27 -6.59
C GLU A 16 9.68 15.15 -6.24
N PHE A 17 8.57 15.47 -5.58
CA PHE A 17 7.52 14.49 -5.28
C PHE A 17 6.92 13.87 -6.54
N ASP A 18 6.65 14.69 -7.57
CA ASP A 18 6.05 14.23 -8.83
C ASP A 18 6.98 13.25 -9.59
N LYS A 19 8.31 13.31 -9.40
CA LYS A 19 9.27 12.35 -9.97
C LYS A 19 9.14 10.94 -9.39
N VAL A 20 8.68 10.79 -8.15
CA VAL A 20 8.51 9.46 -7.53
C VAL A 20 7.40 8.66 -8.21
N TRP A 21 6.48 9.33 -8.91
CA TRP A 21 5.32 8.71 -9.55
C TRP A 21 5.55 8.36 -11.03
N ASP A 22 6.74 8.61 -11.57
CA ASP A 22 7.13 8.21 -12.92
C ASP A 22 7.71 6.78 -12.96
N GLU A 23 8.07 6.32 -14.15
CA GLU A 23 8.65 4.99 -14.34
C GLU A 23 9.96 4.81 -13.55
N HIS A 24 10.80 5.85 -13.43
CA HIS A 24 12.02 5.77 -12.65
C HIS A 24 11.71 5.63 -11.16
N GLY A 25 10.77 6.41 -10.62
CA GLY A 25 10.36 6.32 -9.23
C GLY A 25 9.79 4.94 -8.86
N TRP A 26 8.86 4.42 -9.67
CA TRP A 26 8.29 3.09 -9.45
C TRP A 26 9.33 1.96 -9.50
N LYS A 27 10.38 2.10 -10.31
CA LYS A 27 11.44 1.10 -10.47
C LYS A 27 12.52 1.14 -9.38
N ASN A 28 12.62 2.23 -8.62
CA ASN A 28 13.67 2.44 -7.64
C ASN A 28 13.12 2.68 -6.22
N MET A 29 11.84 2.36 -6.01
CA MET A 29 11.22 2.48 -4.69
C MET A 29 11.89 1.50 -3.71
N PRO A 30 12.38 1.98 -2.55
CA PRO A 30 13.02 1.10 -1.58
C PRO A 30 12.01 0.13 -0.96
N MET A 31 12.49 -1.05 -0.58
CA MET A 31 11.73 -2.00 0.22
C MET A 31 11.61 -1.50 1.65
N HIS A 32 10.47 -1.78 2.29
CA HIS A 32 10.23 -1.40 3.68
C HIS A 32 11.01 -2.30 4.65
N ASP A 33 11.59 -1.70 5.69
CA ASP A 33 12.39 -2.41 6.69
C ASP A 33 11.57 -3.46 7.44
N GLY A 34 12.09 -4.69 7.54
CA GLY A 34 11.40 -5.81 8.18
C GLY A 34 10.31 -6.48 7.33
N ALA A 35 9.92 -5.91 6.17
CA ALA A 35 8.93 -6.51 5.30
C ALA A 35 9.36 -7.90 4.77
N LEU A 36 10.64 -8.04 4.39
CA LEU A 36 11.18 -9.32 3.90
C LEU A 36 11.12 -10.41 4.98
N GLU A 37 11.55 -10.08 6.21
CA GLU A 37 11.51 -11.02 7.34
C GLU A 37 10.06 -11.44 7.66
N ALA A 38 9.14 -10.49 7.71
CA ALA A 38 7.73 -10.77 7.93
C ALA A 38 7.13 -11.68 6.85
N CYS A 39 7.42 -11.41 5.57
CA CYS A 39 6.98 -12.26 4.46
C CYS A 39 7.53 -13.68 4.58
N HIS A 40 8.81 -13.85 4.92
CA HIS A 40 9.36 -15.19 5.13
C HIS A 40 8.70 -15.94 6.29
N LEU A 41 8.42 -15.27 7.41
CA LEU A 41 7.74 -15.86 8.55
C LEU A 41 6.31 -16.33 8.18
N LEU A 42 5.57 -15.51 7.44
CA LEU A 42 4.22 -15.85 6.97
C LEU A 42 4.23 -16.99 5.95
N HIS A 43 5.11 -16.92 4.95
CA HIS A 43 5.26 -17.98 3.97
C HIS A 43 5.66 -19.32 4.63
N LYS A 44 6.58 -19.30 5.60
CA LYS A 44 6.97 -20.48 6.38
C LYS A 44 5.81 -21.04 7.22
N ALA A 45 4.89 -20.18 7.67
CA ALA A 45 3.67 -20.59 8.35
C ALA A 45 2.59 -21.15 7.40
N GLY A 46 2.83 -21.16 6.08
CA GLY A 46 1.96 -21.75 5.07
C GLY A 46 0.95 -20.78 4.45
N TYR A 47 1.14 -19.47 4.61
CA TYR A 47 0.31 -18.46 3.95
C TYR A 47 0.77 -18.21 2.51
N GLU A 48 -0.20 -18.12 1.59
CA GLU A 48 -0.02 -17.50 0.27
C GLU A 48 0.08 -15.98 0.45
N LEU A 49 1.06 -15.35 -0.22
CA LEU A 49 1.31 -13.93 -0.12
C LEU A 49 1.01 -13.20 -1.44
N ILE A 50 0.03 -12.30 -1.36
CA ILE A 50 -0.42 -11.49 -2.50
C ILE A 50 -0.14 -10.02 -2.19
N CYS A 51 0.62 -9.35 -3.06
CA CYS A 51 0.83 -7.92 -2.99
C CYS A 51 -0.28 -7.19 -3.77
N VAL A 52 -1.08 -6.37 -3.08
CA VAL A 52 -2.11 -5.52 -3.72
C VAL A 52 -1.64 -4.07 -3.71
N THR A 53 -1.52 -3.47 -4.90
CA THR A 53 -0.91 -2.14 -5.08
C THR A 53 -1.78 -1.19 -5.90
N ALA A 54 -1.75 0.10 -5.57
CA ALA A 54 -2.37 1.15 -6.39
C ALA A 54 -1.53 1.54 -7.62
N MET A 55 -0.33 0.96 -7.75
CA MET A 55 0.55 1.13 -8.90
C MET A 55 -0.17 0.79 -10.22
N PRO A 56 0.05 1.56 -11.29
CA PRO A 56 -0.52 1.26 -12.61
C PRO A 56 -0.19 -0.16 -13.10
N ALA A 57 -1.16 -0.82 -13.74
CA ALA A 57 -1.05 -2.22 -14.12
C ALA A 57 0.16 -2.55 -15.01
N GLN A 58 0.64 -1.61 -15.84
CA GLN A 58 1.81 -1.82 -16.69
C GLN A 58 3.12 -2.05 -15.92
N PHE A 59 3.19 -1.66 -14.64
CA PHE A 59 4.39 -1.82 -13.81
C PHE A 59 4.36 -3.05 -12.89
N VAL A 60 3.21 -3.73 -12.79
CA VAL A 60 3.02 -4.90 -11.90
C VAL A 60 3.98 -6.05 -12.20
N GLY A 61 4.25 -6.33 -13.48
CA GLY A 61 5.17 -7.40 -13.87
C GLY A 61 6.59 -7.15 -13.36
N ARG A 62 7.07 -5.91 -13.56
CA ARG A 62 8.37 -5.45 -13.05
C ARG A 62 8.44 -5.52 -11.53
N LEU A 63 7.39 -5.08 -10.82
CA LEU A 63 7.35 -5.15 -9.36
C LEU A 63 7.45 -6.59 -8.85
N LEU A 64 6.78 -7.55 -9.50
CA LEU A 64 6.89 -8.96 -9.13
C LEU A 64 8.32 -9.51 -9.37
N GLU A 65 8.96 -9.13 -10.47
CA GLU A 65 10.35 -9.48 -10.74
C GLU A 65 11.30 -8.90 -9.68
N ASP A 66 11.15 -7.62 -9.36
CA ASP A 66 11.99 -6.92 -8.38
C ASP A 66 11.79 -7.51 -6.97
N LEU A 67 10.56 -7.83 -6.56
CA LEU A 67 10.28 -8.51 -5.29
C LEU A 67 11.01 -9.86 -5.21
N ARG A 68 10.95 -10.66 -6.29
CA ARG A 68 11.63 -11.97 -6.36
C ARG A 68 13.14 -11.84 -6.36
N LEU A 69 13.69 -10.82 -7.03
CA LEU A 69 15.12 -10.51 -7.02
C LEU A 69 15.61 -10.16 -5.60
N HIS A 70 14.75 -9.56 -4.77
CA HIS A 70 15.00 -9.29 -3.35
C HIS A 70 14.53 -10.42 -2.43
N GLU A 71 14.33 -11.63 -2.97
CA GLU A 71 14.01 -12.86 -2.23
C GLU A 71 12.64 -12.87 -1.54
N PHE A 72 11.74 -11.91 -1.84
CA PHE A 72 10.40 -11.92 -1.29
C PHE A 72 9.60 -13.14 -1.81
N PRO A 73 8.99 -13.94 -0.92
CA PRO A 73 8.16 -15.07 -1.30
C PRO A 73 6.74 -14.63 -1.68
N ILE A 74 6.61 -13.78 -2.69
CA ILE A 74 5.32 -13.25 -3.19
C ILE A 74 4.83 -14.08 -4.37
N ASP A 75 3.62 -14.62 -4.24
CA ASP A 75 2.98 -15.46 -5.25
C ASP A 75 2.45 -14.63 -6.42
N LYS A 76 1.83 -13.48 -6.09
CA LYS A 76 1.16 -12.63 -7.06
C LYS A 76 1.18 -11.16 -6.66
N VAL A 77 1.25 -10.28 -7.66
CA VAL A 77 1.02 -8.84 -7.52
C VAL A 77 -0.25 -8.48 -8.30
N ILE A 78 -1.16 -7.71 -7.69
CA ILE A 78 -2.42 -7.26 -8.29
C ILE A 78 -2.49 -5.74 -8.20
N SER A 79 -2.72 -5.09 -9.35
CA SER A 79 -3.02 -3.66 -9.37
C SER A 79 -4.50 -3.43 -9.06
N SER A 80 -4.78 -2.60 -8.07
CA SER A 80 -6.09 -2.00 -7.84
C SER A 80 -6.33 -0.76 -8.69
N GLY A 81 -5.28 -0.24 -9.31
CA GLY A 81 -5.25 1.10 -9.88
C GLY A 81 -5.45 2.19 -8.83
N TYR A 82 -5.54 3.42 -9.33
CA TYR A 82 -5.74 4.61 -8.53
C TYR A 82 -6.70 5.56 -9.24
N ASP A 83 -7.76 5.99 -8.56
CA ASP A 83 -8.75 6.92 -9.09
C ASP A 83 -8.43 8.36 -8.65
N LYS A 84 -7.93 9.16 -9.59
CA LYS A 84 -7.59 10.58 -9.37
C LYS A 84 -8.79 11.45 -8.99
N ASN A 85 -9.99 11.04 -9.39
CA ASN A 85 -11.22 11.81 -9.16
C ASN A 85 -11.93 11.40 -7.87
N ASN A 86 -11.55 10.26 -7.28
CA ASN A 86 -12.18 9.74 -6.06
C ASN A 86 -11.15 9.18 -5.08
N PHE A 87 -10.31 10.08 -4.57
CA PHE A 87 -9.27 9.75 -3.61
C PHE A 87 -9.76 9.07 -2.32
N HIS A 88 -10.99 9.40 -1.89
CA HIS A 88 -11.54 8.89 -0.63
C HIS A 88 -12.08 7.46 -0.74
N LYS A 89 -12.13 6.90 -1.95
CA LYS A 89 -12.51 5.50 -2.18
C LYS A 89 -11.31 4.61 -1.91
N ASN A 90 -11.49 3.55 -1.14
CA ASN A 90 -10.51 2.48 -1.04
C ASN A 90 -10.39 1.75 -2.39
N PRO A 91 -9.26 1.85 -3.12
CA PRO A 91 -9.12 1.22 -4.42
C PRO A 91 -9.00 -0.32 -4.29
N LYS A 92 -8.54 -0.82 -3.14
CA LYS A 92 -8.27 -2.24 -2.92
C LYS A 92 -9.49 -3.05 -2.49
N LYS A 93 -10.60 -2.37 -2.15
CA LYS A 93 -11.81 -3.00 -1.58
C LYS A 93 -12.28 -4.24 -2.37
N GLN A 94 -12.52 -4.09 -3.67
CA GLN A 94 -13.06 -5.18 -4.49
C GLN A 94 -12.12 -6.39 -4.50
N ILE A 95 -10.81 -6.17 -4.59
CA ILE A 95 -9.80 -7.24 -4.61
C ILE A 95 -9.80 -7.98 -3.27
N ILE A 96 -9.90 -7.25 -2.15
CA ILE A 96 -9.93 -7.86 -0.81
C ILE A 96 -11.17 -8.73 -0.63
N GLU A 97 -12.33 -8.26 -1.12
CA GLU A 97 -13.59 -9.00 -1.10
C GLU A 97 -13.52 -10.26 -2.00
N ASP A 98 -13.02 -10.13 -3.23
CA ASP A 98 -12.95 -11.22 -4.20
C ASP A 98 -11.96 -12.33 -3.80
N LEU A 99 -10.85 -11.97 -3.17
CA LEU A 99 -9.81 -12.94 -2.76
C LEU A 99 -10.15 -13.67 -1.45
N HIS A 100 -11.16 -13.19 -0.71
CA HIS A 100 -11.51 -13.72 0.60
C HIS A 100 -10.29 -13.86 1.54
N LEU A 101 -9.44 -12.83 1.61
CA LEU A 101 -8.20 -12.86 2.39
C LEU A 101 -8.44 -13.18 3.87
N VAL A 102 -7.53 -13.93 4.48
CA VAL A 102 -7.53 -14.17 5.94
C VAL A 102 -6.94 -13.00 6.73
N VAL A 103 -5.96 -12.31 6.15
CA VAL A 103 -5.29 -11.14 6.74
C VAL A 103 -5.06 -10.10 5.63
N PHE A 104 -5.29 -8.82 5.94
CA PHE A 104 -4.92 -7.69 5.11
C PHE A 104 -4.05 -6.74 5.92
N VAL A 105 -2.88 -6.39 5.37
CA VAL A 105 -1.85 -5.56 6.00
C VAL A 105 -1.61 -4.33 5.12
N ASP A 106 -1.69 -3.13 5.69
CA ASP A 106 -1.49 -1.88 4.95
C ASP A 106 -1.10 -0.75 5.94
N ASP A 107 -0.37 0.24 5.45
CA ASP A 107 0.09 1.40 6.21
C ASP A 107 -0.78 2.65 5.97
N LEU A 108 -1.77 2.55 5.07
CA LEU A 108 -2.63 3.66 4.72
C LEU A 108 -4.05 3.46 5.25
N ARG A 109 -4.40 4.25 6.26
CA ARG A 109 -5.65 4.20 7.02
C ARG A 109 -6.91 4.16 6.16
N ARG A 110 -6.96 4.93 5.06
CA ARG A 110 -8.12 4.93 4.17
C ARG A 110 -8.39 3.57 3.50
N ASN A 111 -7.36 2.73 3.34
CA ASN A 111 -7.51 1.40 2.75
C ASN A 111 -8.28 0.44 3.68
N PHE A 112 -8.63 0.87 4.90
CA PHE A 112 -9.44 0.11 5.85
C PHE A 112 -10.90 0.59 5.95
N LYS A 113 -11.20 1.82 5.51
CA LYS A 113 -12.45 2.53 5.81
C LYS A 113 -13.73 1.72 5.55
N ASP A 114 -13.77 1.01 4.42
CA ASP A 114 -15.00 0.39 3.89
C ASP A 114 -14.93 -1.14 3.83
N ILE A 115 -14.00 -1.75 4.58
CA ILE A 115 -13.76 -3.19 4.65
C ILE A 115 -13.75 -3.71 6.09
N GLN A 116 -14.50 -3.09 7.00
CA GLN A 116 -14.52 -3.50 8.41
C GLN A 116 -15.37 -4.75 8.67
N ASP A 117 -16.34 -5.01 7.80
CA ASP A 117 -17.30 -6.10 7.96
C ASP A 117 -16.93 -7.35 7.15
N VAL A 118 -15.70 -7.44 6.62
CA VAL A 118 -15.20 -8.64 5.93
C VAL A 118 -14.64 -9.66 6.94
N HIS A 119 -14.56 -10.93 6.57
CA HIS A 119 -13.94 -11.96 7.43
C HIS A 119 -12.41 -11.82 7.57
N THR A 120 -11.81 -10.92 6.81
CA THR A 120 -10.38 -10.62 6.81
C THR A 120 -9.95 -9.91 8.09
N LYS A 121 -8.91 -10.44 8.75
CA LYS A 121 -8.26 -9.71 9.85
C LYS A 121 -7.49 -8.52 9.29
N LEU A 122 -7.77 -7.33 9.80
CA LEU A 122 -7.14 -6.09 9.35
C LEU A 122 -5.97 -5.73 10.28
N ILE A 123 -4.81 -5.43 9.69
CA ILE A 123 -3.60 -5.01 10.38
C ILE A 123 -3.13 -3.68 9.80
N PHE A 124 -3.10 -2.66 10.66
CA PHE A 124 -2.57 -1.34 10.31
C PHE A 124 -1.12 -1.23 10.78
N ILE A 125 -0.22 -0.90 9.85
CA ILE A 125 1.17 -0.56 10.17
C ILE A 125 1.26 0.96 10.39
N ASP A 126 1.43 1.38 11.65
CA ASP A 126 1.56 2.79 12.01
C ASP A 126 3.03 3.22 11.98
N ASN A 127 3.55 3.42 10.76
CA ASN A 127 4.89 3.96 10.61
C ASN A 127 4.89 5.45 10.98
N GLN A 128 5.43 5.79 12.15
CA GLN A 128 5.49 7.19 12.61
C GLN A 128 6.53 8.00 11.81
N TYR A 129 6.16 8.42 10.61
CA TYR A 129 6.97 9.31 9.77
C TYR A 129 6.59 10.79 9.99
N HIS A 130 7.54 11.70 9.72
CA HIS A 130 7.31 13.14 9.80
C HIS A 130 6.30 13.64 8.75
N ASP A 131 6.18 12.93 7.63
CA ASP A 131 5.30 13.19 6.48
C ASP A 131 4.20 12.13 6.33
N ASP A 132 3.77 11.53 7.44
CA ASP A 132 2.75 10.48 7.48
C ASP A 132 1.46 10.90 6.73
N PRO A 133 1.07 10.19 5.64
CA PRO A 133 -0.14 10.49 4.87
C PRO A 133 -1.42 10.30 5.69
N ASN A 134 -1.34 9.67 6.86
CA ASN A 134 -2.44 9.47 7.79
C ASN A 134 -2.64 10.63 8.78
N GLN A 135 -1.70 11.59 8.87
CA GLN A 135 -1.72 12.66 9.88
C GLN A 135 -2.97 13.55 9.78
N TYR A 136 -3.37 13.90 8.55
CA TYR A 136 -4.54 14.73 8.28
C TYR A 136 -5.78 13.92 7.93
N ASP A 137 -5.67 12.59 7.90
CA ASP A 137 -6.77 11.70 7.58
C ASP A 137 -7.67 11.50 8.82
N GLN A 138 -8.77 12.27 8.86
CA GLN A 138 -9.80 12.18 9.89
C GLN A 138 -10.79 11.03 9.66
N ILE A 139 -10.64 10.28 8.56
CA ILE A 139 -11.71 9.42 8.05
C ILE A 139 -11.81 8.09 8.81
N TYR A 140 -10.76 7.67 9.55
CA TYR A 140 -10.81 6.37 10.23
C TYR A 140 -9.91 6.28 11.47
N ARG A 141 -10.44 5.94 12.65
CA ARG A 141 -9.65 5.77 13.90
C ARG A 141 -9.79 4.38 14.56
N GLY A 142 -10.37 3.41 13.84
CA GLY A 142 -10.87 2.16 14.42
C GLY A 142 -10.00 0.91 14.27
N VAL A 143 -8.88 0.92 13.53
CA VAL A 143 -8.04 -0.29 13.38
C VAL A 143 -7.14 -0.43 14.59
N PRO A 144 -7.06 -1.61 15.24
CA PRO A 144 -6.03 -1.90 16.23
C PRO A 144 -4.64 -1.67 15.64
N LYS A 145 -3.79 -0.92 16.36
CA LYS A 145 -2.39 -0.72 15.99
C LYS A 145 -1.58 -1.97 16.35
N LEU A 146 -0.65 -2.36 15.49
CA LEU A 146 0.47 -3.25 15.85
C LEU A 146 1.72 -2.43 16.11
#